data_AF-A0A392SST1-F1
#
_entry.id   AF-A0A392SST1-F1
#
_cell.length_a   1.000
_cell.length_b   1.000
_cell.length_c   1.000
_cell.angle_alpha   90.00
_cell.angle_beta   90.00
_cell.angle_gamma   90.00
#
_symmetry.space_group_name_H-M   'P 1'
#
loop_
_entity.id
_entity.type
_entity.pdbx_description
1 polymer ?
#
loop_
_entity_poly.entity_id
_entity_poly.type
_entity_poly.pdbx_seq_one_letter_code
_entity_poly.pdbx_strand_id
1 'polypeptide(L)' 'MLARMGFAEGWQRWIRACVFQSSMSVLVNGSPAEDFCVGKGLRQGDPLSSFLFLIVAEGLSGLMSKAVDS' A
#
# COMPACT_ATOMS: atom_id res chain seq x y z
N MET A 1 -9.51 7.37 2.36
CA MET A 1 -8.76 7.49 3.63
C MET A 1 -7.70 8.57 3.53
N LEU A 2 -6.69 8.42 2.66
CA LEU A 2 -5.58 9.38 2.52
C LEU A 2 -6.03 10.84 2.31
N ALA A 3 -6.99 11.08 1.42
CA ALA A 3 -7.56 12.42 1.22
C ALA A 3 -8.20 13.00 2.50
N ARG A 4 -8.88 12.16 3.30
CA ARG A 4 -9.51 12.58 4.56
C ARG A 4 -8.49 12.86 5.67
N MET A 5 -7.29 12.29 5.58
CA MET A 5 -6.17 12.56 6.47
C MET A 5 -5.32 13.75 6.01
N GLY A 6 -5.71 14.44 4.93
CA GLY A 6 -5.04 15.67 4.46
C GLY A 6 -3.82 15.44 3.56
N PHE A 7 -3.57 14.21 3.09
CA PHE A 7 -2.45 13.96 2.17
C PHE A 7 -2.68 14.63 0.81
N ALA A 8 -1.66 15.29 0.26
CA ALA A 8 -1.71 15.94 -1.05
C ALA A 8 -1.98 14.94 -2.19
N GLU A 9 -2.66 15.39 -3.26
CA GLU A 9 -3.04 14.53 -4.39
C GLU A 9 -1.85 13.82 -5.05
N GLY A 10 -0.71 14.53 -5.20
CA GLY A 10 0.51 13.94 -5.75
C GLY A 10 0.97 12.73 -4.94
N TRP A 11 0.93 12.84 -3.60
CA TRP A 11 1.29 11.75 -2.71
C TRP A 11 0.32 10.57 -2.82
N GLN A 12 -0.99 10.85 -2.88
CA GLN A 12 -2.00 9.82 -3.10
C GLN A 12 -1.79 9.07 -4.43
N ARG A 13 -1.39 9.80 -5.49
CA ARG A 13 -1.09 9.22 -6.80
C ARG A 13 0.12 8.31 -6.75
N TRP A 14 1.19 8.69 -6.04
CA TRP A 14 2.37 7.83 -5.86
C TRP A 14 2.03 6.55 -5.11
N ILE A 15 1.32 6.64 -3.99
CA ILE A 15 0.90 5.43 -3.25
C ILE A 15 0.03 4.53 -4.12
N ARG A 16 -0.89 5.11 -4.90
CA ARG A 16 -1.71 4.34 -5.84
C ARG A 16 -0.84 3.62 -6.87
N ALA A 17 0.16 4.28 -7.45
CA ALA A 17 1.07 3.67 -8.40
C ALA A 17 1.86 2.51 -7.77
N CYS A 18 2.43 2.71 -6.58
CA CYS A 18 3.18 1.67 -5.87
C CYS A 18 2.33 0.44 -5.55
N VAL A 19 1.08 0.64 -5.10
CA VAL A 19 0.23 -0.47 -4.61
C VAL A 19 -0.53 -1.19 -5.73
N PHE A 20 -0.88 -0.50 -6.82
CA PHE A 20 -1.78 -1.05 -7.85
C PHE A 20 -1.20 -1.12 -9.26
N GLN A 21 0.00 -0.55 -9.49
CA GLN A 21 0.59 -0.44 -10.82
C GLN A 21 2.03 -0.96 -10.84
N SER A 22 2.36 -1.92 -9.96
CA SER A 22 3.69 -2.52 -9.92
C SER A 22 3.79 -3.75 -10.82
N SER A 23 4.98 -3.92 -11.42
CA SER A 23 5.39 -5.12 -12.16
C SER A 23 6.54 -5.77 -11.41
N MET A 24 6.58 -7.10 -11.41
CA MET A 24 7.57 -7.89 -10.69
C MET A 24 7.96 -9.14 -11.48
N SER A 25 9.23 -9.55 -11.36
CA SER A 25 9.69 -10.91 -11.64
C SER A 25 10.16 -11.61 -10.36
N VAL A 26 10.08 -12.93 -10.37
CA VAL A 26 10.62 -13.80 -9.31
C VAL A 26 11.84 -14.54 -9.83
N LEU A 27 12.83 -14.77 -8.97
CA LEU A 27 13.95 -15.63 -9.31
C LEU A 27 13.55 -17.10 -9.09
N VAL A 28 13.65 -17.92 -10.13
CA VAL A 28 13.50 -19.38 -10.06
C VAL A 28 14.88 -20.00 -10.27
N ASN A 29 15.40 -20.68 -9.26
CA ASN A 29 16.77 -21.22 -9.27
C ASN A 29 17.86 -20.17 -9.57
N GLY A 30 17.66 -18.93 -9.11
CA GLY A 30 18.59 -17.83 -9.33
C GLY A 30 18.45 -17.12 -10.67
N SER A 31 17.57 -17.58 -11.56
CA SER A 31 17.28 -16.92 -12.84
C SER A 31 15.94 -16.20 -12.80
N PRO A 32 15.82 -14.96 -13.32
CA PRO A 32 14.54 -14.25 -13.35
C PRO A 32 13.54 -14.96 -14.27
N ALA A 33 12.32 -15.15 -13.77
CA ALA A 33 11.16 -15.52 -14.56
C ALA A 33 10.61 -14.31 -15.32
N GLU A 34 9.60 -14.54 -16.17
CA GLU A 34 8.88 -13.46 -16.84
C GLU A 34 8.25 -12.49 -15.83
N ASP A 35 8.24 -11.22 -16.22
CA ASP A 35 7.58 -10.17 -15.45
C ASP A 35 6.06 -10.37 -15.49
N PHE A 36 5.41 -10.06 -14.38
CA PHE A 36 3.97 -10.05 -14.28
C PHE A 36 3.48 -8.82 -13.52
N CYS A 37 2.29 -8.35 -13.89
CA CYS A 37 1.63 -7.26 -13.18
C CYS A 37 1.10 -7.76 -11.83
N VAL A 38 1.50 -7.07 -10.76
CA VAL A 38 0.96 -7.31 -9.42
C VAL A 38 -0.38 -6.58 -9.31
N GLY A 39 -1.48 -7.32 -9.10
CA GLY A 39 -2.81 -6.71 -9.04
C GLY A 39 -2.99 -5.74 -7.87
N LYS A 40 -2.45 -6.10 -6.69
CA LYS A 40 -2.40 -5.22 -5.52
C LYS A 40 -1.32 -5.67 -4.56
N GLY A 41 -0.57 -4.73 -4.02
CA GLY A 41 0.38 -4.97 -2.94
C GLY A 41 1.73 -4.32 -3.20
N LEU A 42 2.63 -4.53 -2.23
CA LEU A 42 4.03 -4.14 -2.33
C LEU A 42 4.90 -5.38 -2.32
N ARG A 43 6.13 -5.24 -2.81
CA ARG A 43 7.14 -6.28 -2.70
C ARG A 43 7.43 -6.57 -1.22
N GLN A 44 7.67 -7.84 -0.89
CA GLN A 44 8.09 -8.20 0.47
C GLN A 44 9.43 -7.50 0.81
N GLY A 45 9.48 -6.89 2.00
CA GLY A 45 10.63 -6.10 2.43
C GLY A 45 10.66 -4.68 1.86
N ASP A 46 9.61 -4.24 1.16
CA ASP A 46 9.49 -2.86 0.73
C ASP A 46 9.35 -1.92 1.95
N PRO A 47 10.24 -0.93 2.12
CA PRO A 47 10.22 -0.04 3.29
C PRO A 47 8.93 0.81 3.38
N LEU A 48 8.19 0.99 2.28
CA LEU A 48 6.93 1.71 2.27
C LEU A 48 5.82 0.96 3.03
N SER A 49 5.94 -0.37 3.16
CA SER A 49 4.93 -1.21 3.82
C SER A 49 4.68 -0.80 5.28
N SER A 50 5.73 -0.53 6.05
CA SER A 50 5.63 -0.09 7.44
C SER A 50 4.87 1.23 7.58
N PHE A 51 5.10 2.18 6.67
CA PHE A 51 4.43 3.47 6.68
C PHE A 51 2.93 3.33 6.32
N LEU A 52 2.63 2.56 5.28
CA LEU A 52 1.25 2.31 4.87
C LEU A 52 0.45 1.56 5.94
N PHE A 53 1.09 0.64 6.68
CA PHE A 53 0.47 -0.06 7.79
C PHE A 53 -0.03 0.92 8.87
N LEU A 54 0.82 1.88 9.28
CA LEU A 54 0.44 2.87 10.29
C LEU A 54 -0.73 3.74 9.84
N ILE A 55 -0.74 4.17 8.58
CA ILE A 55 -1.85 4.97 8.03
C ILE A 55 -3.17 4.18 8.06
N VAL A 56 -3.13 2.91 7.66
CA VAL A 56 -4.33 2.05 7.69
C VAL A 56 -4.77 1.79 9.13
N ALA A 57 -3.83 1.55 10.05
CA ALA A 57 -4.12 1.35 11.46
C ALA A 57 -4.80 2.58 12.09
N GLU A 58 -4.30 3.78 11.80
CA GLU A 58 -4.91 5.04 12.25
C GLU A 58 -6.34 5.20 11.70
N GLY A 59 -6.52 4.95 10.40
CA GLY A 59 -7.84 4.97 9.78
C GLY A 59 -8.81 3.96 10.39
N LEU A 60 -8.34 2.76 10.71
CA LEU A 60 -9.13 1.74 11.38
C LEU A 60 -9.48 2.15 12.81
N SER A 61 -8.52 2.67 13.57
CA SER A 61 -8.72 3.18 14.94
C SER A 61 -9.84 4.23 14.97
N GLY A 62 -9.79 5.21 14.08
CA GLY A 62 -10.84 6.23 13.98
C GLY A 62 -12.22 5.68 13.60
N LEU A 63 -12.29 4.61 12.79
CA LEU A 63 -13.54 3.92 12.50
C LEU A 63 -14.08 3.17 13.72
N MET A 64 -13.20 2.53 14.51
CA MET A 64 -13.58 1.82 15.73
C MET A 64 -14.10 2.79 16.80
N SER A 65 -13.41 3.92 17.04
CA SER A 65 -13.90 4.95 17.98
C SER A 65 -15.27 5.45 17.56
N LYS A 66 -15.45 5.80 16.28
CA LYS A 66 -16.75 6.24 15.77
C LYS A 66 -17.84 5.18 16.00
N ALA A 67 -17.54 3.90 15.81
CA ALA A 67 -18.50 2.82 15.98
C ALA A 67 -18.92 2.61 17.45
N VAL A 68 -18.05 2.93 18.41
CA VAL A 68 -18.35 2.85 19.85
C VAL A 68 -19.12 4.09 20.34
N ASP A 69 -18.79 5.27 19.79
CA ASP A 69 -19.44 6.54 20.16
C ASP A 69 -20.80 6.75 19.46
N SER A 70 -21.22 5.82 18.59
CA SER A 70 -22.52 5.82 17.89
C SER A 70 -23.54 4.94 18.62
#